data_AF-A0A970J9M8-F1
#
_entry.id   AF-A0A970J9M8-F1
#
_cell.length_a   1.000
_cell.length_b   1.000
_cell.length_c   1.000
_cell.angle_alpha   90.00
_cell.angle_beta   90.00
_cell.angle_gamma   90.00
#
_symmetry.space_group_name_H-M   'P 1'
#
loop_
_entity.id
_entity.type
_entity.pdbx_description
1 polymer ?
#
loop_
_entity_poly.entity_id
_entity_poly.type
_entity_poly.pdbx_seq_one_letter_code
_entity_poly.pdbx_strand_id
1 'polypeptide(L)' 'MDKKHIYIVLTRTNTIVSRLIRLFMKDEYTHASIALDRDLRNMYSFGRKYIYNPFIGAFRREYIDKGVYKL' A
#
# COMPACT_ATOMS: atom_id res chain seq x y z
N MET A 1 -6.19 30.87 -0.73
CA MET A 1 -6.32 29.50 -1.27
C MET A 1 -5.77 28.55 -0.23
N ASP A 2 -6.61 27.66 0.29
CA ASP A 2 -6.17 26.61 1.21
C ASP A 2 -5.12 25.71 0.54
N LYS A 3 -4.03 25.44 1.24
CA LYS A 3 -2.99 24.51 0.77
C LYS A 3 -3.54 23.09 0.85
N LYS A 4 -3.69 22.43 -0.29
CA LYS A 4 -4.01 21.01 -0.35
C LYS A 4 -2.72 20.21 -0.24
N HIS A 5 -2.69 19.29 0.71
CA HIS A 5 -1.55 18.40 0.93
C HIS A 5 -1.88 17.00 0.45
N ILE A 6 -0.91 16.35 -0.19
CA ILE A 6 -0.96 14.94 -0.55
C ILE A 6 0.14 14.25 0.25
N TYR A 7 -0.19 13.13 0.87
CA TYR A 7 0.74 12.34 1.67
C TYR A 7 1.06 11.06 0.92
N ILE A 8 2.35 10.77 0.76
CA ILE A 8 2.81 9.51 0.16
C ILE A 8 3.16 8.57 1.31
N VAL A 9 2.53 7.40 1.33
CA VAL A 9 2.75 6.37 2.34
C VAL A 9 3.43 5.18 1.68
N LEU A 10 4.68 4.95 2.06
CA LEU A 10 5.46 3.80 1.62
C LEU A 10 5.45 2.75 2.71
N THR A 11 5.04 1.53 2.37
CA THR A 11 4.87 0.47 3.35
C THR A 11 5.45 -0.85 2.89
N ARG A 12 5.79 -1.66 3.90
CA ARG A 12 6.30 -3.01 3.72
C ARG A 12 5.29 -3.99 4.31
N THR A 13 4.53 -4.64 3.44
CA THR A 13 3.60 -5.69 3.87
C THR A 13 4.33 -7.02 3.97
N ASN A 14 4.36 -7.64 5.16
CA ASN A 14 5.10 -8.87 5.46
C ASN A 14 4.48 -10.15 4.83
N THR A 15 3.87 -10.04 3.66
CA THR A 15 3.28 -11.19 2.94
C THR A 15 4.38 -12.03 2.29
N ILE A 16 4.15 -13.35 2.17
CA ILE A 16 5.09 -14.31 1.55
C ILE A 16 5.53 -13.85 0.15
N VAL A 17 4.61 -13.24 -0.60
CA VAL A 17 4.88 -12.65 -1.93
C VAL A 17 5.82 -11.44 -1.85
N SER A 18 5.71 -10.59 -0.82
CA SER A 18 6.65 -9.47 -0.62
C SER A 18 8.06 -9.97 -0.29
N ARG A 19 8.20 -11.08 0.47
CA ARG A 19 9.51 -11.71 0.70
C ARG A 19 10.13 -12.26 -0.59
N LEU A 20 9.34 -12.86 -1.48
CA LEU A 20 9.77 -13.32 -2.80
C LEU A 20 10.19 -12.15 -3.70
N ILE A 21 9.37 -11.10 -3.79
CA ILE A 21 9.69 -9.90 -4.56
C ILE A 21 10.94 -9.23 -4.01
N ARG A 22 11.14 -9.15 -2.69
CA ARG A 22 12.36 -8.57 -2.10
C ARG A 22 13.61 -9.37 -2.46
N LEU A 23 13.53 -10.70 -2.50
CA LEU A 23 14.64 -11.53 -2.92
C LEU A 23 15.08 -11.21 -4.36
N PHE A 24 14.13 -10.75 -5.18
CA PHE A 24 14.31 -10.43 -6.59
C PHE A 24 14.65 -8.95 -6.86
N MET A 25 13.96 -8.01 -6.21
CA MET A 25 14.08 -6.56 -6.43
C MET A 25 14.98 -5.83 -5.42
N LYS A 26 15.34 -6.44 -4.27
CA LYS A 26 16.13 -5.81 -3.20
C LYS A 26 15.57 -4.48 -2.65
N ASP A 27 14.29 -4.20 -2.85
CA ASP A 27 13.70 -2.91 -2.44
C ASP A 27 13.21 -2.92 -0.98
N GLU A 28 13.31 -1.78 -0.29
CA GLU A 28 12.94 -1.63 1.14
C GLU A 28 11.42 -1.51 1.34
N TYR A 29 10.71 -0.95 0.35
CA TYR A 29 9.26 -0.73 0.38
C TYR A 29 8.62 -1.41 -0.84
N THR A 30 7.65 -2.29 -0.60
CA THR A 30 7.01 -3.07 -1.67
C THR A 30 5.62 -2.57 -2.04
N HIS A 31 5.13 -1.54 -1.36
CA HIS A 31 3.80 -0.98 -1.58
C HIS A 31 3.78 0.52 -1.32
N ALA A 32 3.10 1.26 -2.19
CA ALA A 32 2.95 2.71 -2.10
C ALA A 32 1.47 3.08 -2.15
N SER A 33 1.06 4.02 -1.30
CA SER A 33 -0.29 4.54 -1.21
C SER A 33 -0.28 6.07 -1.15
N ILE A 34 -1.35 6.68 -1.63
CA ILE A 34 -1.57 8.12 -1.57
C ILE A 34 -2.66 8.39 -0.54
N ALA A 35 -2.39 9.21 0.46
CA ALA A 35 -3.38 9.69 1.40
C ALA A 35 -3.74 11.15 1.12
N LEU A 36 -5.03 11.46 1.20
CA LEU A 36 -5.57 12.80 0.98
C LEU A 36 -5.74 13.60 2.28
N ASP A 37 -5.44 12.99 3.41
CA ASP A 37 -5.52 13.59 4.74
C ASP A 37 -4.33 13.16 5.60
N ARG A 38 -3.98 14.01 6.57
CA ARG A 38 -2.85 13.81 7.48
C ARG A 38 -3.04 12.60 8.40
N ASP A 39 -4.29 12.26 8.71
CA ASP A 39 -4.66 11.15 9.59
C ASP A 39 -4.65 9.79 8.87
N LEU A 40 -4.29 9.78 7.58
CA LEU A 40 -4.19 8.59 6.73
C LEU A 40 -5.50 7.77 6.66
N ARG A 41 -6.65 8.43 6.82
CA ARG A 41 -7.98 7.78 6.79
C ARG A 41 -8.49 7.53 5.38
N ASN A 42 -8.09 8.37 4.43
CA ASN A 42 -8.44 8.27 3.01
C ASN A 42 -7.19 7.95 2.21
N MET A 43 -6.73 6.72 2.33
CA MET A 43 -5.64 6.19 1.52
C MET A 43 -6.18 5.48 0.28
N TYR A 44 -5.47 5.65 -0.83
CA TYR A 44 -5.76 5.02 -2.10
C TYR A 44 -4.49 4.45 -2.68
N SER A 45 -4.57 3.24 -3.21
CA SER A 45 -3.44 2.59 -3.84
C SER A 45 -3.88 1.69 -4.98
N PHE A 46 -2.91 1.29 -5.78
CA PHE A 46 -3.09 0.24 -6.77
C PHE A 46 -2.29 -0.96 -6.32
N GLY A 47 -2.96 -2.09 -6.11
CA GLY A 47 -2.33 -3.26 -5.55
C GLY A 47 -3.03 -4.54 -5.95
N ARG A 48 -2.47 -5.66 -5.52
CA ARG A 48 -3.03 -7.00 -5.79
C ARG A 48 -4.46 -7.07 -5.25
N LYS A 49 -5.41 -7.57 -6.04
CA LYS A 49 -6.82 -7.77 -5.65
C LYS A 49 -6.99 -8.91 -4.63
N TYR A 50 -6.14 -9.93 -4.71
CA TYR A 50 -6.13 -11.05 -3.76
C TYR A 50 -4.72 -11.28 -3.23
N ILE A 51 -4.60 -11.57 -1.93
CA ILE A 51 -3.28 -11.78 -1.28
C ILE A 51 -2.51 -12.92 -1.94
N TYR A 52 -3.22 -13.95 -2.40
CA TYR A 52 -2.65 -15.15 -3.03
C TYR A 52 -2.50 -15.06 -4.55
N ASN A 53 -3.01 -14.01 -5.21
CA ASN A 53 -2.86 -13.84 -6.66
C ASN A 53 -2.07 -12.55 -6.97
N PRO A 54 -0.80 -12.66 -7.39
CA PRO A 54 0.04 -11.50 -7.68
C PRO A 54 -0.26 -10.82 -9.02
N PHE A 55 -0.98 -11.48 -9.94
CA PHE A 55 -1.15 -10.99 -11.32
C PHE A 55 -2.35 -10.07 -11.49
N ILE A 56 -3.37 -10.17 -10.64
CA ILE A 56 -4.59 -9.36 -10.75
C ILE A 56 -4.46 -8.15 -9.82
N GLY A 57 -4.17 -6.98 -10.41
CA GLY A 57 -4.18 -5.68 -9.73
C GLY A 57 -5.55 -5.00 -9.78
N ALA A 58 -5.86 -4.17 -8.78
CA ALA A 58 -7.03 -3.30 -8.77
C ALA A 58 -6.74 -2.02 -7.99
N PHE A 59 -7.39 -0.92 -8.41
CA PHE A 59 -7.44 0.31 -7.63
C PHE A 59 -8.33 0.10 -6.40
N ARG A 60 -7.80 0.40 -5.22
CA ARG A 60 -8.53 0.20 -3.97
C ARG A 60 -8.30 1.33 -3.00
N ARG A 61 -9.35 1.60 -2.21
CA ARG A 61 -9.25 2.42 -1.01
C ARG A 61 -8.73 1.55 0.11
N GLU A 62 -7.66 2.01 0.75
CA GLU A 62 -7.03 1.36 1.88
C GLU A 62 -7.26 2.16 3.15
N TYR A 63 -7.19 1.48 4.29
CA TYR A 63 -7.33 2.10 5.59
C TYR A 63 -6.24 1.55 6.50
N ILE A 64 -5.59 2.43 7.25
CA ILE A 64 -4.47 2.05 8.12
C ILE A 64 -4.89 1.10 9.26
N ASP A 65 -6.16 1.14 9.66
CA ASP A 65 -6.77 0.31 10.71
C ASP A 65 -7.30 -1.05 10.20
N LYS A 66 -7.16 -1.35 8.90
CA LYS A 66 -7.73 -2.56 8.29
C LYS A 66 -6.75 -3.25 7.34
N GLY A 67 -7.00 -4.55 7.11
CA GLY A 67 -6.30 -5.33 6.11
C GLY A 67 -4.80 -5.51 6.41
N VAL A 68 -3.96 -5.25 5.41
CA VAL A 68 -2.53 -5.60 5.44
C VAL A 68 -1.70 -4.70 6.39
N TYR A 69 -2.27 -3.58 6.86
CA TYR A 69 -1.61 -2.65 7.79
C TYR A 69 -1.80 -3.02 9.28
N LYS A 70 -2.77 -3.89 9.58
CA LYS A 70 -3.03 -4.38 10.95
C LYS A 70 -2.45 -5.78 11.21
N LEU A 71 -1.78 -6.36 10.21
CA LEU A 71 -1.25 -7.73 10.22
C LEU A 71 0.10 -7.83 10.94
#